data_AF-S8DNL7-F1
#
_entry.id   AF-S8DNL7-F1
#
_cell.length_a   1.000
_cell.length_b   1.000
_cell.length_c   1.000
_cell.angle_alpha   90.00
_cell.angle_beta   90.00
_cell.angle_gamma   90.00
#
_symmetry.space_group_name_H-M   'P 1'
#
loop_
_entity.id
_entity.type
_entity.pdbx_description
1 polymer ?
#
loop_
_entity_poly.entity_id
_entity_poly.type
_entity_poly.pdbx_seq_one_letter_code
_entity_poly.pdbx_strand_id
1 'polypeptide(L)'
;MIFAGDFAQLEPPGSGYSLFSSKVTSTRHTAGSWRQQEASLGKATWHQVTTVVILRQNMRQKSQTPEDAKFRKLLENLRYKACTMADVNFLKGRIAGRGKGRPHLYDPNFRNVSMILSYNSHRDRINELGVAHFAKDTGQTLHTFYSSDHFASTDDTGKRGKAKKNTEVKHKMDKIHPHLQEQLWALPHKDTNNHPGKLSLCVGLPVMIKANEATECNVTNGAEAVVVGWEASPLTEDKKMLEVVFVKLTAAPTPIQLEGLPENV
;
A
#
# COMPACT_ATOMS: atom_id res chain seq x y z
N MET A 1 4.44 11.19 -25.51
CA MET A 1 4.19 10.23 -24.40
C MET A 1 5.52 9.93 -23.75
N ILE A 2 5.62 10.02 -22.43
CA ILE A 2 6.84 9.71 -21.68
C ILE A 2 6.54 8.51 -20.81
N PHE A 3 7.29 7.43 -20.99
CA PHE A 3 7.27 6.28 -20.08
C PHE A 3 8.46 6.38 -19.15
N ALA A 4 8.22 6.18 -17.86
CA ALA A 4 9.26 6.10 -16.84
C ALA A 4 9.02 4.87 -15.98
N GLY A 5 10.07 4.12 -15.70
CA GLY A 5 9.96 2.91 -14.90
C GLY A 5 11.27 2.12 -14.89
N ASP A 6 11.26 1.03 -14.15
CA ASP A 6 12.40 0.13 -14.03
C ASP A 6 11.96 -1.31 -14.32
N PHE A 7 12.48 -1.90 -15.40
CA PHE A 7 12.15 -3.26 -15.83
C PHE A 7 12.62 -4.37 -14.87
N ALA A 8 13.47 -4.05 -13.90
CA ALA A 8 13.89 -4.98 -12.86
C ALA A 8 12.93 -5.00 -11.65
N GLN A 9 11.82 -4.26 -11.70
CA GLN A 9 10.79 -4.26 -10.66
C GLN A 9 9.70 -5.32 -10.94
N LEU A 10 8.69 -5.35 -10.07
CA LEU A 10 7.59 -6.31 -10.14
C LEU A 10 6.83 -6.22 -11.47
N GLU A 11 6.43 -7.39 -11.96
CA GLU A 11 5.51 -7.47 -13.10
C GLU A 11 4.14 -6.86 -12.73
N PRO A 12 3.35 -6.43 -13.73
CA PRO A 12 1.99 -5.97 -13.49
C PRO A 12 1.19 -6.98 -12.65
N PRO A 13 0.44 -6.54 -11.64
CA PRO A 13 -0.26 -7.45 -10.74
C PRO A 13 -1.39 -8.21 -11.46
N GLY A 14 -1.69 -9.42 -10.96
CA GLY A 14 -2.79 -10.26 -11.45
C GLY A 14 -2.41 -11.06 -12.70
N SER A 15 -3.37 -11.22 -13.63
CA SER A 15 -3.18 -11.97 -14.88
C SER A 15 -2.64 -11.11 -16.04
N GLY A 16 -2.22 -9.88 -15.75
CA GLY A 16 -1.59 -9.01 -16.72
C GLY A 16 -0.16 -9.45 -17.05
N TYR A 17 0.32 -9.07 -18.23
CA TYR A 17 1.72 -9.23 -18.62
C TYR A 17 2.28 -7.85 -18.96
N SER A 18 3.59 -7.69 -18.79
CA SER A 18 4.26 -6.48 -19.27
C SER A 18 4.07 -6.30 -20.78
N LEU A 19 4.00 -5.05 -21.25
CA LEU A 19 3.75 -4.76 -22.68
C LEU A 19 4.86 -5.27 -23.60
N PHE A 20 6.07 -5.41 -23.07
CA PHE A 20 7.23 -5.97 -23.77
C PHE A 20 7.31 -7.51 -23.67
N SER A 21 6.37 -8.16 -22.97
CA SER A 21 6.31 -9.62 -22.90
C SER A 21 5.96 -10.22 -24.27
N SER A 22 6.56 -11.37 -24.58
CA SER A 22 6.15 -12.19 -25.73
C SER A 22 4.73 -12.73 -25.61
N LYS A 23 4.18 -12.78 -24.38
CA LYS A 23 2.82 -13.25 -24.09
C LYS A 23 1.72 -12.26 -24.50
N VAL A 24 2.07 -10.99 -24.72
CA VAL A 24 1.13 -9.98 -25.25
C VAL A 24 1.25 -9.97 -26.76
N THR A 25 0.17 -10.27 -27.49
CA THR A 25 0.20 -10.22 -28.96
C THR A 25 -0.05 -8.80 -29.46
N SER A 26 0.56 -8.45 -30.60
CA SER A 26 0.27 -7.22 -31.36
C SER A 26 -0.93 -7.38 -32.29
N THR A 27 -1.46 -8.59 -32.46
CA THR A 27 -2.58 -8.86 -33.37
C THR A 27 -3.90 -8.42 -32.73
N ARG A 28 -4.68 -7.60 -33.45
CA ARG A 28 -6.03 -7.21 -33.01
C ARG A 28 -6.93 -8.44 -32.99
N HIS A 29 -7.33 -8.87 -31.79
CA HIS A 29 -8.32 -9.92 -31.64
C HIS A 29 -9.73 -9.38 -31.90
N THR A 30 -10.38 -9.86 -32.96
CA THR A 30 -11.76 -9.53 -33.32
C THR A 30 -12.80 -10.16 -32.37
N ALA A 31 -12.44 -11.22 -31.64
CA ALA A 31 -13.31 -11.94 -30.70
C ALA A 31 -12.78 -11.97 -29.25
N GLY A 32 -11.81 -11.12 -28.91
CA GLY A 32 -11.07 -11.19 -27.63
C GLY A 32 -11.68 -10.38 -26.48
N SER A 33 -11.36 -10.80 -25.26
CA SER A 33 -11.61 -10.05 -24.01
C SER A 33 -11.10 -8.61 -24.14
N TRP A 34 -11.89 -7.62 -23.67
CA TRP A 34 -11.51 -6.19 -23.64
C TRP A 34 -10.06 -5.96 -23.17
N ARG A 35 -9.65 -6.69 -22.13
CA ARG A 35 -8.28 -6.60 -21.57
C ARG A 35 -7.19 -7.04 -22.56
N GLN A 36 -7.46 -8.03 -23.40
CA GLN A 36 -6.51 -8.46 -24.42
C GLN A 36 -6.35 -7.40 -25.51
N GLN A 37 -7.45 -6.73 -25.89
CA GLN A 37 -7.41 -5.63 -26.85
C GLN A 37 -6.63 -4.43 -26.30
N GLU A 38 -6.86 -4.05 -25.03
CA GLU A 38 -6.07 -3.01 -24.35
C GLU A 38 -4.59 -3.36 -24.31
N ALA A 39 -4.24 -4.61 -23.97
CA ALA A 39 -2.84 -5.06 -23.93
C ALA A 39 -2.19 -5.01 -25.33
N SER A 40 -2.89 -5.42 -26.38
CA SER A 40 -2.40 -5.34 -27.76
C SER A 40 -2.19 -3.91 -28.23
N LEU A 41 -3.12 -2.99 -27.91
CA LEU A 41 -2.97 -1.56 -28.20
C LEU A 41 -1.82 -0.94 -27.41
N GLY A 42 -1.68 -1.28 -26.12
CA GLY A 42 -0.57 -0.86 -25.28
C GLY A 42 0.77 -1.31 -25.85
N LYS A 43 0.87 -2.56 -26.31
CA LYS A 43 2.07 -3.08 -26.97
C LYS A 43 2.37 -2.38 -28.30
N ALA A 44 1.36 -2.12 -29.12
CA ALA A 44 1.55 -1.34 -30.35
C ALA A 44 2.08 0.07 -30.05
N THR A 45 1.56 0.71 -29.01
CA THR A 45 2.04 2.03 -28.52
C THR A 45 3.47 1.94 -28.00
N TRP A 46 3.80 0.89 -27.25
CA TRP A 46 5.16 0.63 -26.76
C TRP A 46 6.17 0.51 -27.91
N HIS A 47 5.79 -0.13 -29.02
CA HIS A 47 6.64 -0.25 -30.20
C HIS A 47 6.83 1.08 -30.98
N GLN A 48 6.06 2.12 -30.67
CA GLN A 48 6.26 3.46 -31.25
C GLN A 48 7.31 4.29 -30.48
N VAL A 49 7.84 3.78 -29.36
CA VAL A 49 8.90 4.45 -28.61
C VAL A 49 10.21 4.38 -29.40
N THR A 50 10.69 5.52 -29.89
CA THR A 50 11.92 5.63 -30.69
C THR A 50 13.15 6.06 -29.89
N THR A 51 12.94 6.64 -28.69
CA THR A 51 14.00 7.20 -27.86
C THR A 51 14.01 6.57 -26.48
N VAL A 52 15.17 6.09 -26.04
CA VAL A 52 15.36 5.51 -24.70
C VAL A 52 16.47 6.28 -23.99
N VAL A 53 16.16 6.78 -22.79
CA VAL A 53 17.12 7.45 -21.90
C VAL A 53 17.34 6.57 -20.67
N ILE A 54 18.59 6.19 -20.42
CA ILE A 54 18.97 5.37 -19.26
C ILE A 54 19.68 6.27 -18.23
N LEU A 55 19.06 6.44 -17.07
CA LEU A 55 19.67 7.14 -15.93
C LEU A 55 20.67 6.21 -15.23
N ARG A 56 21.90 6.69 -15.01
CA ARG A 56 22.99 5.89 -14.40
C ARG A 56 23.34 6.29 -12.97
N GLN A 57 23.01 7.52 -12.56
CA GLN A 57 23.35 8.02 -11.24
C GLN A 57 22.29 7.64 -10.20
N ASN A 58 22.72 6.93 -9.15
CA ASN A 58 21.86 6.59 -8.02
C ASN A 58 21.76 7.77 -7.06
N MET A 59 20.55 8.31 -6.90
CA MET A 59 20.26 9.45 -6.00
C MET A 59 19.75 9.04 -4.62
N ARG A 60 19.46 7.75 -4.41
CA ARG A 60 18.96 7.19 -3.14
C ARG A 60 20.11 6.92 -2.16
N GLN A 61 21.26 6.48 -2.66
CA GLN A 61 22.46 6.18 -1.88
C GLN A 61 23.58 7.18 -2.21
N LYS A 62 23.48 8.39 -1.66
CA LYS A 62 24.46 9.46 -1.89
C LYS A 62 25.78 9.20 -1.14
N SER A 63 25.70 8.58 0.04
CA SER A 63 26.85 8.19 0.85
C SER A 63 27.79 7.25 0.10
N GLN A 64 29.10 7.44 0.27
CA GLN A 64 30.16 6.73 -0.45
C GLN A 64 31.02 5.88 0.49
N THR A 65 30.46 5.33 1.57
CA THR A 65 31.25 4.45 2.45
C THR A 65 31.65 3.16 1.73
N PRO A 66 32.69 2.44 2.20
CA PRO A 66 33.03 1.12 1.65
C PRO A 66 31.87 0.12 1.71
N GLU A 67 30.99 0.22 2.72
CA GLU A 67 29.79 -0.60 2.81
C GLU A 67 28.73 -0.19 1.80
N ASP A 68 28.53 1.10 1.54
CA ASP A 68 27.63 1.60 0.50
C ASP A 68 28.07 1.17 -0.89
N ALA A 69 29.39 1.14 -1.14
CA ALA A 69 29.95 0.62 -2.39
C ALA A 69 29.63 -0.87 -2.58
N LYS A 70 29.80 -1.69 -1.53
CA LYS A 70 29.41 -3.11 -1.54
C LYS A 70 27.92 -3.27 -1.79
N PHE A 71 27.09 -2.47 -1.12
CA PHE A 71 25.64 -2.57 -1.27
C PHE A 71 25.17 -2.16 -2.67
N ARG A 72 25.72 -1.08 -3.25
CA ARG A 72 25.44 -0.71 -4.65
C ARG A 72 25.83 -1.81 -5.63
N LYS A 73 27.01 -2.42 -5.44
CA LYS A 73 27.45 -3.53 -6.29
C LYS A 73 26.53 -4.74 -6.17
N LEU A 74 26.12 -5.08 -4.96
CA LEU A 74 25.13 -6.13 -4.69
C LEU A 74 23.80 -5.84 -5.41
N LEU A 75 23.27 -4.62 -5.33
CA LEU A 75 22.01 -4.26 -6.01
C LEU A 75 22.11 -4.34 -7.53
N GLU A 76 23.23 -3.91 -8.11
CA GLU A 76 23.51 -4.08 -9.54
C GLU A 76 23.57 -5.57 -9.93
N ASN A 77 24.25 -6.39 -9.14
CA ASN A 77 24.34 -7.83 -9.39
C ASN A 77 22.97 -8.52 -9.23
N LEU A 78 22.13 -8.11 -8.27
CA LEU A 78 20.75 -8.58 -8.13
C LEU A 78 19.93 -8.27 -9.39
N ARG A 79 20.04 -7.04 -9.91
CA ARG A 79 19.35 -6.58 -11.13
C ARG A 79 19.63 -7.50 -12.33
N TYR A 80 20.88 -7.93 -12.49
CA TYR A 80 21.33 -8.76 -13.61
C TYR A 80 21.39 -10.26 -13.30
N LYS A 81 20.88 -10.70 -12.14
CA LYS A 81 20.97 -12.10 -11.69
C LYS A 81 22.41 -12.64 -11.65
N ALA A 82 23.37 -11.77 -11.36
CA ALA A 82 24.81 -12.04 -11.35
C ALA A 82 25.41 -12.01 -9.92
N CYS A 83 24.61 -12.41 -8.92
CA CYS A 83 25.05 -12.39 -7.52
C CYS A 83 26.23 -13.35 -7.27
N THR A 84 27.25 -12.83 -6.60
CA THR A 84 28.43 -13.58 -6.18
C THR A 84 28.25 -14.16 -4.78
N MET A 85 29.17 -15.03 -4.34
CA MET A 85 29.16 -15.49 -2.95
C MET A 85 29.41 -14.36 -1.94
N ALA A 86 30.16 -13.32 -2.33
CA ALA A 86 30.38 -12.14 -1.50
C ALA A 86 29.07 -11.37 -1.26
N ASP A 87 28.24 -11.24 -2.30
CA ASP A 87 26.90 -10.63 -2.25
C ASP A 87 25.97 -11.40 -1.30
N VAL A 88 25.94 -12.72 -1.42
CA VAL A 88 25.15 -13.61 -0.55
C VAL A 88 25.61 -13.49 0.91
N ASN A 89 26.92 -13.49 1.16
CA ASN A 89 27.46 -13.36 2.50
C ASN A 89 27.17 -11.98 3.10
N PHE A 90 27.22 -10.92 2.29
CA PHE A 90 26.83 -9.58 2.71
C PHE A 90 25.36 -9.54 3.15
N LEU A 91 24.44 -10.10 2.35
CA LEU A 91 23.02 -10.19 2.72
C LEU A 91 22.80 -11.01 3.99
N LYS A 92 23.46 -12.17 4.12
CA LYS A 92 23.40 -13.01 5.33
C LYS A 92 23.89 -12.27 6.57
N GLY A 93 24.86 -11.36 6.44
CA GLY A 93 25.33 -10.51 7.51
C GLY A 93 24.28 -9.49 8.00
N ARG A 94 23.30 -9.13 7.18
CA ARG A 94 22.19 -8.23 7.54
C ARG A 94 21.00 -8.94 8.16
N ILE A 95 21.01 -10.28 8.23
CA ILE A 95 19.97 -11.05 8.92
C ILE A 95 20.13 -10.83 10.43
N ALA A 96 19.07 -10.35 11.07
CA ALA A 96 19.07 -10.15 12.51
C ALA A 96 19.32 -11.46 13.27
N GLY A 97 20.11 -11.41 14.34
CA GLY A 97 20.45 -12.61 15.10
C GLY A 97 21.29 -12.35 16.34
N ARG A 98 21.70 -13.43 17.02
CA ARG A 98 22.48 -13.37 18.28
C ARG A 98 24.00 -13.33 18.08
N GLY A 99 24.48 -13.46 16.83
CA GLY A 99 25.91 -13.49 16.52
C GLY A 99 26.56 -12.11 16.59
N LYS A 100 27.88 -12.07 16.88
CA LYS A 100 28.66 -10.83 16.91
C LYS A 100 28.58 -10.10 15.57
N GLY A 101 28.27 -8.80 15.60
CA GLY A 101 28.17 -7.95 14.41
C GLY A 101 26.90 -8.11 13.57
N ARG A 102 25.91 -8.88 14.06
CA ARG A 102 24.60 -8.96 13.41
C ARG A 102 23.65 -7.88 13.94
N PRO A 103 22.70 -7.41 13.11
CA PRO A 103 21.64 -6.53 13.58
C PRO A 103 20.81 -7.19 14.68
N HIS A 104 20.32 -6.38 15.61
CA HIS A 104 19.44 -6.81 16.67
C HIS A 104 18.09 -6.11 16.51
N LEU A 105 16.99 -6.87 16.51
CA LEU A 105 15.65 -6.29 16.31
C LEU A 105 15.19 -5.39 17.47
N TYR A 106 15.83 -5.50 18.63
CA TYR A 106 15.58 -4.63 19.78
C TYR A 106 16.38 -3.31 19.72
N ASP A 107 17.23 -3.13 18.71
CA ASP A 107 17.91 -1.85 18.49
C ASP A 107 16.85 -0.75 18.25
N PRO A 108 16.95 0.40 18.94
CA PRO A 108 16.02 1.52 18.77
C PRO A 108 15.80 1.94 17.31
N ASN A 109 16.80 1.74 16.44
CA ASN A 109 16.72 2.05 15.01
C ASN A 109 15.67 1.20 14.26
N PHE A 110 15.21 0.08 14.82
CA PHE A 110 14.15 -0.74 14.24
C PHE A 110 12.80 -0.54 14.95
N ARG A 111 12.69 0.40 15.89
CA ARG A 111 11.43 0.67 16.58
C ARG A 111 10.52 1.53 15.68
N ASN A 112 9.29 1.04 15.45
CA ASN A 112 8.24 1.75 14.69
C ASN A 112 8.63 2.10 13.24
N VAL A 113 9.50 1.31 12.62
CA VAL A 113 9.90 1.50 11.22
C VAL A 113 8.98 0.74 10.25
N SER A 114 8.91 1.24 9.01
CA SER A 114 8.18 0.57 7.92
C SER A 114 8.75 -0.82 7.64
N MET A 115 7.87 -1.83 7.59
CA MET A 115 8.23 -3.21 7.26
C MET A 115 7.64 -3.63 5.91
N ILE A 116 8.48 -4.22 5.07
CA ILE A 116 8.08 -4.75 3.76
C ILE A 116 7.84 -6.26 3.90
N LEU A 117 6.64 -6.70 3.52
CA LEU A 117 6.19 -8.09 3.67
C LEU A 117 5.56 -8.58 2.37
N SER A 118 5.65 -9.89 2.12
CA SER A 118 5.16 -10.48 0.86
C SER A 118 3.63 -10.57 0.77
N TYR A 119 2.92 -10.64 1.90
CA TYR A 119 1.48 -10.89 1.94
C TYR A 119 0.74 -9.86 2.78
N ASN A 120 -0.44 -9.45 2.32
CA ASN A 120 -1.34 -8.55 3.04
C ASN A 120 -1.68 -9.09 4.43
N SER A 121 -1.95 -10.39 4.57
CA SER A 121 -2.25 -11.03 5.86
C SER A 121 -1.12 -10.84 6.90
N HIS A 122 0.13 -10.96 6.47
CA HIS A 122 1.28 -10.76 7.35
C HIS A 122 1.41 -9.29 7.74
N ARG A 123 1.24 -8.36 6.78
CA ARG A 123 1.21 -6.92 7.06
C ARG A 123 0.13 -6.58 8.06
N ASP A 124 -1.09 -7.04 7.83
CA ASP A 124 -2.24 -6.72 8.69
C ASP A 124 -1.98 -7.22 10.11
N ARG A 125 -1.51 -8.46 10.27
CA ARG A 125 -1.17 -9.02 11.58
C ARG A 125 -0.03 -8.27 12.28
N ILE A 126 1.01 -7.90 11.53
CA ILE A 126 2.14 -7.16 12.09
C ILE A 126 1.72 -5.74 12.49
N ASN A 127 0.84 -5.10 11.71
CA ASN A 127 0.31 -3.78 12.05
C ASN A 127 -0.60 -3.84 13.28
N GLU A 128 -1.47 -4.85 13.42
CA GLU A 128 -2.28 -5.05 14.64
C GLU A 128 -1.41 -5.11 15.89
N LEU A 129 -0.35 -5.93 15.85
CA LEU A 129 0.62 -6.03 16.95
C LEU A 129 1.37 -4.72 17.16
N GLY A 130 1.81 -4.09 16.07
CA GLY A 130 2.58 -2.85 16.07
C GLY A 130 1.81 -1.69 16.69
N VAL A 131 0.51 -1.55 16.37
CA VAL A 131 -0.36 -0.51 16.91
C VAL A 131 -0.53 -0.66 18.43
N ALA A 132 -0.81 -1.87 18.90
CA ALA A 132 -0.92 -2.14 20.34
C ALA A 132 0.41 -1.88 21.08
N HIS A 133 1.53 -2.30 20.50
CA HIS A 133 2.86 -2.03 21.03
C HIS A 133 3.20 -0.53 21.03
N PHE A 134 2.84 0.20 19.98
CA PHE A 134 3.07 1.64 19.89
C PHE A 134 2.32 2.40 20.99
N ALA A 135 1.02 2.11 21.16
CA ALA A 135 0.21 2.72 22.20
C ALA A 135 0.79 2.45 23.60
N LYS A 136 1.20 1.21 23.87
CA LYS A 136 1.85 0.83 25.13
C LYS A 136 3.16 1.60 25.37
N ASP A 137 4.03 1.65 24.38
CA ASP A 137 5.35 2.27 24.52
C ASP A 137 5.27 3.80 24.66
N THR A 138 4.23 4.41 24.11
CA THR A 138 3.97 5.85 24.23
C THR A 138 3.05 6.21 25.40
N GLY A 139 2.59 5.22 26.17
CA GLY A 139 1.67 5.44 27.29
C GLY A 139 0.29 5.97 26.86
N GLN A 140 -0.12 5.73 25.62
CA GLN A 140 -1.36 6.25 25.06
C GLN A 140 -2.48 5.20 25.08
N THR A 141 -3.71 5.68 25.10
CA THR A 141 -4.90 4.85 24.92
C THR A 141 -5.14 4.61 23.43
N LEU A 142 -5.42 3.36 23.07
CA LEU A 142 -5.81 3.00 21.72
C LEU A 142 -7.32 3.18 21.57
N HIS A 143 -7.75 3.92 20.56
CA HIS A 143 -9.16 4.13 20.24
C HIS A 143 -9.55 3.32 19.02
N THR A 144 -10.57 2.47 19.15
CA THR A 144 -11.09 1.66 18.05
C THR A 144 -12.37 2.27 17.49
N PHE A 145 -12.38 2.46 16.17
CA PHE A 145 -13.51 2.95 15.39
C PHE A 145 -14.02 1.85 14.48
N TYR A 146 -15.31 1.89 14.18
CA TYR A 146 -16.03 0.86 13.45
C TYR A 146 -16.59 1.43 12.14
N SER A 147 -16.58 0.61 11.09
CA SER A 147 -17.18 0.99 9.80
C SER A 147 -18.70 1.10 9.88
N SER A 148 -19.26 2.05 9.14
CA SER A 148 -20.69 2.12 8.83
C SER A 148 -20.98 1.35 7.57
N ASP A 149 -21.63 0.19 7.69
CA ASP A 149 -21.90 -0.68 6.56
C ASP A 149 -23.40 -0.73 6.24
N HIS A 150 -23.70 -0.69 4.95
CA HIS A 150 -25.05 -0.67 4.40
C HIS A 150 -25.16 -1.64 3.23
N PHE A 151 -26.36 -2.14 2.94
CA PHE A 151 -26.57 -2.95 1.74
C PHE A 151 -26.50 -2.06 0.49
N ALA A 152 -26.06 -2.62 -0.64
CA ALA A 152 -26.06 -1.88 -1.89
C ALA A 152 -27.50 -1.52 -2.29
N SER A 153 -27.78 -0.21 -2.45
CA SER A 153 -29.07 0.25 -2.96
C SER A 153 -29.28 -0.22 -4.40
N THR A 154 -30.53 -0.54 -4.75
CA THR A 154 -30.89 -0.98 -6.11
C THR A 154 -30.64 0.08 -7.18
N ASP A 155 -30.66 1.35 -6.79
CA ASP A 155 -30.58 2.48 -7.73
C ASP A 155 -29.13 2.87 -8.08
N ASP A 156 -28.15 2.38 -7.32
CA ASP A 156 -26.73 2.73 -7.47
C ASP A 156 -25.98 1.78 -8.43
N THR A 157 -26.72 0.90 -9.13
CA THR A 157 -26.17 0.04 -10.18
C THR A 157 -25.94 0.81 -11.49
N GLY A 158 -25.25 1.94 -11.39
CA GLY A 158 -24.62 2.60 -12.52
C GLY A 158 -23.62 1.68 -13.20
N LYS A 159 -23.97 1.19 -14.40
CA LYS A 159 -23.04 0.68 -15.43
C LYS A 159 -22.06 -0.43 -15.02
N ARG A 160 -22.38 -1.33 -14.08
CA ARG A 160 -21.61 -2.59 -13.96
C ARG A 160 -22.16 -3.62 -14.94
N GLY A 161 -21.37 -3.92 -15.96
CA GLY A 161 -21.71 -4.83 -17.04
C GLY A 161 -22.20 -6.19 -16.55
N LYS A 162 -23.07 -6.82 -17.38
CA LYS A 162 -23.76 -8.10 -17.18
C LYS A 162 -22.84 -9.21 -16.64
N ALA A 163 -22.58 -9.25 -15.34
CA ALA A 163 -22.07 -10.41 -14.65
C ALA A 163 -23.25 -11.32 -14.30
N LYS A 164 -23.04 -12.64 -14.42
CA LYS A 164 -24.07 -13.67 -14.25
C LYS A 164 -24.86 -13.44 -12.96
N LYS A 165 -26.19 -13.37 -13.08
CA LYS A 165 -27.17 -13.42 -11.98
C LYS A 165 -26.93 -14.69 -11.14
N ASN A 166 -26.02 -14.61 -10.17
CA ASN A 166 -26.32 -15.25 -8.89
C ASN A 166 -27.42 -14.39 -8.28
N THR A 167 -28.46 -15.04 -7.76
CA THR A 167 -29.64 -14.43 -7.19
C THR A 167 -29.24 -13.43 -6.11
N GLU A 168 -29.06 -12.15 -6.47
CA GLU A 168 -28.84 -11.08 -5.51
C GLU A 168 -30.08 -11.03 -4.62
N VAL A 169 -29.89 -11.39 -3.35
CA VAL A 169 -30.95 -11.36 -2.35
C VAL A 169 -31.37 -9.91 -2.21
N LYS A 170 -32.59 -9.60 -2.65
CA LYS A 170 -33.15 -8.25 -2.56
C LYS A 170 -33.39 -7.94 -1.08
N HIS A 171 -32.55 -7.08 -0.50
CA HIS A 171 -32.75 -6.62 0.87
C HIS A 171 -33.75 -5.45 0.86
N LYS A 172 -34.88 -5.61 1.57
CA LYS A 172 -35.88 -4.55 1.78
C LYS A 172 -35.44 -3.48 2.78
N MET A 173 -34.37 -3.76 3.53
CA MET A 173 -33.86 -2.93 4.61
C MET A 173 -32.38 -2.61 4.34
N ASP A 174 -32.02 -1.35 4.53
CA ASP A 174 -30.64 -0.85 4.35
C ASP A 174 -29.71 -1.23 5.53
N LYS A 175 -30.31 -1.66 6.64
CA LYS A 175 -29.60 -1.99 7.88
C LYS A 175 -29.14 -3.44 7.91
N ILE A 176 -27.85 -3.63 8.11
CA ILE A 176 -27.23 -4.93 8.34
C ILE A 176 -27.64 -5.44 9.74
N HIS A 177 -27.98 -6.73 9.82
CA HIS A 177 -28.36 -7.34 11.11
C HIS A 177 -27.18 -7.29 12.09
N PRO A 178 -27.36 -6.93 13.39
CA PRO A 178 -26.24 -6.71 14.31
C PRO A 178 -25.25 -7.88 14.42
N HIS A 179 -25.76 -9.11 14.42
CA HIS A 179 -24.89 -10.30 14.44
C HIS A 179 -23.99 -10.40 13.20
N LEU A 180 -24.52 -10.08 12.02
CA LEU A 180 -23.75 -10.07 10.78
C LEU A 180 -22.75 -8.90 10.78
N GLN A 181 -23.15 -7.75 11.31
CA GLN A 181 -22.26 -6.59 11.43
C GLN A 181 -21.01 -6.89 12.29
N GLU A 182 -21.18 -7.58 13.42
CA GLU A 182 -20.05 -8.02 14.25
C GLU A 182 -19.12 -8.98 13.49
N GLN A 183 -19.68 -9.86 12.65
CA GLN A 183 -18.89 -10.74 11.79
C GLN A 183 -18.13 -9.94 10.72
N LEU A 184 -18.77 -8.95 10.08
CA LEU A 184 -18.14 -8.08 9.09
C LEU A 184 -16.98 -7.30 9.69
N TRP A 185 -17.17 -6.71 10.87
CA TRP A 185 -16.10 -6.02 11.59
C TRP A 185 -14.95 -6.94 12.01
N ALA A 186 -15.19 -8.24 12.16
CA ALA A 186 -14.17 -9.24 12.50
C ALA A 186 -13.47 -9.84 11.27
N LEU A 187 -13.90 -9.50 10.05
CA LEU A 187 -13.27 -10.05 8.84
C LEU A 187 -11.82 -9.55 8.69
N PRO A 188 -10.90 -10.42 8.25
CA PRO A 188 -9.56 -10.01 7.86
C PRO A 188 -9.61 -8.99 6.72
N HIS A 189 -8.80 -7.94 6.79
CA HIS A 189 -8.81 -6.86 5.78
C HIS A 189 -8.52 -7.37 4.37
N LYS A 190 -7.70 -8.41 4.23
CA LYS A 190 -7.42 -9.06 2.94
C LYS A 190 -8.68 -9.54 2.22
N ASP A 191 -9.72 -9.90 2.96
CA ASP A 191 -10.99 -10.44 2.43
C ASP A 191 -11.98 -9.32 2.06
N THR A 192 -11.65 -8.07 2.38
CA THR A 192 -12.44 -6.85 2.12
C THR A 192 -11.68 -5.85 1.23
N ASN A 193 -10.86 -6.35 0.30
CA ASN A 193 -10.00 -5.52 -0.56
C ASN A 193 -9.08 -4.56 0.22
N ASN A 194 -8.66 -4.95 1.43
CA ASN A 194 -7.88 -4.16 2.39
C ASN A 194 -8.64 -2.98 3.01
N HIS A 195 -9.98 -3.02 3.06
CA HIS A 195 -10.78 -2.05 3.80
C HIS A 195 -11.08 -2.59 5.21
N PRO A 196 -10.58 -1.93 6.27
CA PRO A 196 -10.77 -2.43 7.62
C PRO A 196 -12.21 -2.22 8.10
N GLY A 197 -12.81 -3.25 8.71
CA GLY A 197 -14.08 -3.08 9.44
C GLY A 197 -13.88 -2.40 10.80
N LYS A 198 -12.66 -2.49 11.36
CA LYS A 198 -12.25 -1.77 12.58
C LYS A 198 -10.93 -1.08 12.33
N LEU A 199 -10.83 0.19 12.71
CA LEU A 199 -9.58 0.95 12.65
C LEU A 199 -9.22 1.41 14.05
N SER A 200 -8.01 1.07 14.51
CA SER A 200 -7.53 1.46 15.83
C SER A 200 -6.40 2.47 15.72
N LEU A 201 -6.53 3.62 16.39
CA LEU A 201 -5.63 4.76 16.30
C LEU A 201 -5.26 5.34 17.67
N CYS A 202 -4.10 5.97 17.73
CA CYS A 202 -3.68 6.87 18.81
C CYS A 202 -2.83 7.99 18.18
N VAL A 203 -2.62 9.09 18.91
CA VAL A 203 -1.86 10.23 18.40
C VAL A 203 -0.39 9.82 18.21
N GLY A 204 0.24 10.34 17.16
CA GLY A 204 1.62 10.02 16.76
C GLY A 204 1.78 8.68 16.05
N LEU A 205 0.72 7.87 15.93
CA LEU A 205 0.79 6.58 15.26
C LEU A 205 1.18 6.76 13.77
N PRO A 206 2.23 6.08 13.27
CA PRO A 206 2.56 6.10 11.85
C PRO A 206 1.46 5.44 11.01
N VAL A 207 1.04 6.11 9.94
CA VAL A 207 0.01 5.66 9.01
C VAL A 207 0.44 5.90 7.57
N MET A 208 -0.24 5.23 6.64
CA MET A 208 -0.01 5.40 5.21
C MET A 208 -1.35 5.65 4.53
N ILE A 209 -1.39 6.67 3.68
CA ILE A 209 -2.57 7.02 2.91
C ILE A 209 -2.81 5.97 1.83
N LYS A 210 -4.06 5.55 1.66
CA LYS A 210 -4.45 4.43 0.76
C LYS A 210 -5.18 4.85 -0.50
N ALA A 211 -5.51 6.13 -0.62
CA ALA A 211 -6.26 6.72 -1.72
C ALA A 211 -5.57 7.98 -2.26
N ASN A 212 -5.90 8.35 -3.49
CA ASN A 212 -5.48 9.63 -4.06
C ASN A 212 -6.62 10.62 -3.84
N GLU A 213 -6.53 11.40 -2.76
CA GLU A 213 -7.58 12.35 -2.38
C GLU A 213 -7.30 13.72 -2.97
N ALA A 214 -6.11 14.28 -2.71
CA ALA A 214 -5.68 15.59 -3.17
C ALA A 214 -4.20 15.55 -3.56
N THR A 215 -3.95 15.23 -4.83
CA THR A 215 -2.59 15.03 -5.36
C THR A 215 -1.75 16.29 -5.36
N GLU A 216 -2.39 17.44 -5.55
CA GLU A 216 -1.85 18.79 -5.45
C GLU A 216 -1.39 19.14 -4.03
N CYS A 217 -1.99 18.51 -3.02
CA CYS A 217 -1.63 18.64 -1.62
C CYS A 217 -0.76 17.46 -1.13
N ASN A 218 -0.15 16.70 -2.04
CA ASN A 218 0.65 15.51 -1.71
C ASN A 218 -0.10 14.41 -0.92
N VAL A 219 -1.43 14.50 -0.80
CA VAL A 219 -2.30 13.50 -0.14
C VAL A 219 -2.60 12.39 -1.15
N THR A 220 -1.64 11.47 -1.26
CA THR A 220 -1.62 10.45 -2.31
C THR A 220 -1.46 9.05 -1.73
N ASN A 221 -1.88 8.04 -2.50
CA ASN A 221 -1.73 6.65 -2.11
C ASN A 221 -0.24 6.31 -1.94
N GLY A 222 0.13 5.85 -0.75
CA GLY A 222 1.50 5.54 -0.35
C GLY A 222 2.19 6.66 0.42
N ALA A 223 1.59 7.84 0.56
CA ALA A 223 2.16 8.90 1.38
C ALA A 223 2.19 8.47 2.85
N GLU A 224 3.34 8.64 3.50
CA GLU A 224 3.55 8.37 4.92
C GLU A 224 3.15 9.58 5.76
N ALA A 225 2.49 9.32 6.88
CA ALA A 225 2.01 10.35 7.79
C ALA A 225 2.00 9.85 9.24
N VAL A 226 1.74 10.75 10.17
CA VAL A 226 1.49 10.43 11.59
C VAL A 226 0.14 11.00 12.01
N VAL A 227 -0.62 10.26 12.81
CA VAL A 227 -1.91 10.74 13.34
C VAL A 227 -1.67 11.94 14.26
N VAL A 228 -2.40 13.03 14.09
CA VAL A 228 -2.36 14.19 15.01
C VAL A 228 -3.68 14.41 15.74
N GLY A 229 -4.78 13.84 15.24
CA GLY A 229 -6.09 13.89 15.89
C GLY A 229 -7.16 13.24 15.03
N TRP A 230 -8.40 13.28 15.51
CA TRP A 230 -9.56 12.80 14.77
C TRP A 230 -10.86 13.40 15.31
N GLU A 231 -11.88 13.37 14.47
CA GLU A 231 -13.28 13.57 14.85
C GLU A 231 -14.03 12.25 14.72
N ALA A 232 -14.89 11.97 15.69
CA ALA A 232 -15.64 10.72 15.76
C ALA A 232 -17.06 10.96 16.24
N SER A 233 -17.99 10.18 15.68
CA SER A 233 -19.41 10.20 16.01
C SER A 233 -19.83 8.88 16.66
N PRO A 234 -20.88 8.86 17.51
CA PRO A 234 -21.48 7.61 17.96
C PRO A 234 -22.07 6.82 16.79
N LEU A 235 -21.71 5.54 16.66
CA LEU A 235 -22.32 4.60 15.71
C LEU A 235 -23.43 3.79 16.38
N THR A 236 -23.15 3.30 17.57
CA THR A 236 -24.10 2.67 18.50
C THR A 236 -23.87 3.24 19.90
N GLU A 237 -24.62 2.79 20.92
CA GLU A 237 -24.39 3.23 22.31
C GLU A 237 -22.96 2.95 22.80
N ASP A 238 -22.35 1.86 22.33
CA ASP A 238 -21.03 1.37 22.75
C ASP A 238 -19.90 1.56 21.72
N LYS A 239 -20.22 1.91 20.46
CA LYS A 239 -19.24 1.98 19.37
C LYS A 239 -19.24 3.35 18.72
N LYS A 240 -18.05 3.77 18.27
CA LYS A 240 -17.83 5.04 17.57
C LYS A 240 -17.43 4.80 16.12
N MET A 241 -17.90 5.66 15.23
CA MET A 241 -17.41 5.78 13.87
C MET A 241 -16.40 6.92 13.79
N LEU A 242 -15.45 6.77 12.87
CA LEU A 242 -14.47 7.80 12.54
C LEU A 242 -15.01 8.66 11.39
N GLU A 243 -15.11 9.97 11.60
CA GLU A 243 -15.57 10.92 10.58
C GLU A 243 -14.38 11.51 9.83
N VAL A 244 -13.40 12.01 10.59
CA VAL A 244 -12.20 12.67 10.05
C VAL A 244 -10.99 12.21 10.83
N VAL A 245 -9.89 11.94 10.13
CA VAL A 245 -8.57 11.74 10.74
C VAL A 245 -7.66 12.86 10.28
N PHE A 246 -7.08 13.57 11.23
CA PHE A 246 -6.03 14.54 10.95
C PHE A 246 -4.68 13.83 10.99
N VAL A 247 -3.91 13.95 9.93
CA VAL A 247 -2.59 13.32 9.82
C VAL A 247 -1.57 14.34 9.34
N LYS A 248 -0.36 14.29 9.90
CA LYS A 248 0.76 15.09 9.44
C LYS A 248 1.62 14.30 8.45
N LEU A 249 1.76 14.78 7.22
CA LEU A 249 2.66 14.15 6.23
C LEU A 249 4.11 14.24 6.70
N THR A 250 4.85 13.12 6.63
CA THR A 250 6.24 13.08 7.13
C THR A 250 7.29 13.43 6.08
N ALA A 251 6.94 13.27 4.79
CA ALA A 251 7.86 13.44 3.66
C ALA A 251 7.21 14.14 2.47
N ALA A 252 6.38 15.17 2.73
CA ALA A 252 5.76 15.97 1.68
C ALA A 252 6.85 16.68 0.84
N PRO A 253 6.85 16.54 -0.51
CA PRO A 253 7.81 17.22 -1.38
C PRO A 253 7.76 18.75 -1.28
N THR A 254 6.57 19.28 -1.00
CA THR A 254 6.31 20.71 -0.80
C THR A 254 5.47 20.89 0.46
N PRO A 255 5.75 21.92 1.29
CA PRO A 255 4.92 22.22 2.44
C PRO A 255 3.47 22.52 2.03
N ILE A 256 2.52 21.98 2.77
CA ILE A 256 1.09 22.29 2.64
C ILE A 256 0.62 23.00 3.90
N GLN A 257 -0.20 24.03 3.74
CA GLN A 257 -0.77 24.78 4.85
C GLN A 257 -2.24 25.02 4.58
N LEU A 258 -3.10 24.27 5.27
CA LEU A 258 -4.55 24.48 5.24
C LEU A 258 -4.93 25.52 6.30
N GLU A 259 -5.97 26.31 6.02
CA GLU A 259 -6.44 27.32 6.96
C GLU A 259 -6.92 26.66 8.26
N GLY A 260 -6.45 27.15 9.41
CA GLY A 260 -6.82 26.63 10.72
C GLY A 260 -6.09 25.35 11.16
N LEU A 261 -5.23 24.75 10.33
CA LEU A 261 -4.45 23.57 10.66
C LEU A 261 -2.94 23.88 10.75
N PRO A 262 -2.13 23.05 11.42
CA PRO A 262 -0.67 23.18 11.36
C PRO A 262 -0.09 22.83 9.97
N GLU A 263 1.16 23.19 9.73
CA GLU A 263 1.85 22.84 8.48
C GLU A 263 1.92 21.30 8.27
N ASN A 264 1.59 20.88 7.05
CA ASN A 264 1.51 19.51 6.55
C ASN A 264 0.45 18.63 7.24
N VAL A 265 -0.54 19.25 7.91
CA VAL A 265 -1.72 18.59 8.49
C VAL A 265 -2.94 18.80 7.62
#